data_AF-A0A9N7AT60-F1
#
_entry.id   AF-A0A9N7AT60-F1
#
_cell.length_a   1.000
_cell.length_b   1.000
_cell.length_c   1.000
_cell.angle_alpha   90.00
_cell.angle_beta   90.00
_cell.angle_gamma   90.00
#
_symmetry.space_group_name_H-M   'P 1'
#
loop_
_entity.id
_entity.type
_entity.pdbx_description
1 polymer ?
#
loop_
_entity_poly.entity_id
_entity_poly.type
_entity_poly.pdbx_seq_one_letter_code
_entity_poly.pdbx_strand_id
1 'polypeptide(L)'
;MLDKYIPLIVSVILGLFLLAIGILIYFVTKKKKEQSLQVYKSKSSFVSIIATAFIVAGVLVILFYRKEKMKINFKSKFTSIIASLENFGRAILVPVTVIPILALIASIGYSGQAILSSIYTNTKPPTAVSIIVNAIKDLGMIAITNIDFLVAIGLAAGLAKSEKVSAALSGLMAYAAIHLATNLMLKIVDPAMLEEPNLYGLKIRFGVMSFQYSAFGGMIAGIVGYLVHKHTYKLKFPEVLSFFGGPKFSPVASTLVGWVIGLYLGFIWTYINTGLKEIGNA
;
A
#
# COMPACT_ATOMS: atom_id res chain seq x y z
N MET A 1 -20.48 6.10 -24.42
CA MET A 1 -21.39 6.86 -23.52
C MET A 1 -20.85 6.92 -22.08
N LEU A 2 -20.18 5.87 -21.56
CA LEU A 2 -19.59 5.84 -20.22
C LEU A 2 -18.34 6.75 -20.08
N ASP A 3 -17.56 6.90 -21.16
CA ASP A 3 -16.27 7.61 -21.17
C ASP A 3 -16.39 9.11 -20.83
N LYS A 4 -17.55 9.71 -21.12
CA LYS A 4 -17.83 11.12 -20.84
C LYS A 4 -18.09 11.41 -19.35
N TYR A 5 -18.49 10.38 -18.58
CA TYR A 5 -18.79 10.49 -17.15
C TYR A 5 -17.64 9.99 -16.26
N ILE A 6 -16.64 9.33 -16.81
CA ILE A 6 -15.43 8.90 -16.09
C ILE A 6 -14.76 10.08 -15.36
N PRO A 7 -14.50 11.25 -15.99
CA PRO A 7 -13.91 12.39 -15.29
C PRO A 7 -14.80 12.89 -14.15
N LEU A 8 -16.12 12.85 -14.34
CA LEU A 8 -17.09 13.28 -13.34
C LEU A 8 -17.12 12.33 -12.15
N ILE A 9 -17.15 11.02 -12.38
CA ILE A 9 -17.13 9.99 -11.33
C ILE A 9 -15.81 10.02 -10.56
N VAL A 10 -14.68 10.13 -11.26
CA VAL A 10 -13.36 10.31 -10.64
C VAL A 10 -13.33 11.59 -9.80
N SER A 11 -13.90 12.70 -10.29
CA SER A 11 -13.96 13.95 -9.54
C SER A 11 -14.87 13.88 -8.31
N VAL A 12 -16.01 13.18 -8.38
CA VAL A 12 -16.94 12.98 -7.25
C VAL A 12 -16.32 12.07 -6.19
N ILE A 13 -15.65 11.00 -6.62
CA ILE A 13 -14.95 10.08 -5.72
C ILE A 13 -13.74 10.75 -5.06
N LEU A 14 -12.95 11.51 -5.82
CA LEU A 14 -11.85 12.33 -5.29
C LEU A 14 -12.39 13.41 -4.35
N GLY A 15 -13.56 13.98 -4.64
CA GLY A 15 -14.26 14.93 -3.79
C GLY A 15 -14.72 14.33 -2.47
N LEU A 16 -15.37 13.17 -2.48
CA LEU A 16 -15.77 12.42 -1.28
C LEU A 16 -14.54 11.99 -0.47
N PHE A 17 -13.44 11.65 -1.13
CA PHE A 17 -12.18 11.30 -0.50
C PHE A 17 -11.48 12.49 0.16
N LEU A 18 -11.43 13.64 -0.52
CA LEU A 18 -10.93 14.89 0.06
C LEU A 18 -11.81 15.37 1.20
N LEU A 19 -13.11 15.06 1.16
CA LEU A 19 -14.06 15.34 2.23
C LEU A 19 -13.81 14.41 3.44
N ALA A 20 -13.51 13.13 3.21
CA ALA A 20 -13.12 12.19 4.26
C ALA A 20 -11.76 12.54 4.90
N ILE A 21 -10.75 12.91 4.10
CA ILE A 21 -9.49 13.45 4.62
C ILE A 21 -9.73 14.78 5.32
N GLY A 22 -10.58 15.65 4.77
CA GLY A 22 -10.91 16.94 5.36
C GLY A 22 -11.56 16.78 6.74
N ILE A 23 -12.47 15.82 6.88
CA ILE A 23 -13.06 15.42 8.17
C ILE A 23 -11.97 14.87 9.10
N LEU A 24 -11.09 14.00 8.60
CA LEU A 24 -10.00 13.42 9.39
C LEU A 24 -9.01 14.50 9.88
N ILE A 25 -8.60 15.41 9.01
CA ILE A 25 -7.74 16.55 9.31
C ILE A 25 -8.46 17.52 10.25
N TYR A 26 -9.75 17.79 10.04
CA TYR A 26 -10.59 18.62 10.92
C TYR A 26 -10.61 18.04 12.34
N PHE A 27 -10.81 16.73 12.51
CA PHE A 27 -10.76 16.11 13.83
C PHE A 27 -9.34 16.11 14.44
N VAL A 28 -8.30 15.98 13.62
CA VAL A 28 -6.89 16.09 14.05
C VAL A 28 -6.52 17.52 14.45
N THR A 29 -7.09 18.55 13.81
CA THR A 29 -6.82 19.98 14.10
C THR A 29 -7.74 20.59 15.16
N LYS A 30 -9.00 20.14 15.27
CA LYS A 30 -9.98 20.63 16.26
C LYS A 30 -9.51 20.41 17.70
N LYS A 31 -8.72 19.37 17.96
CA LYS A 31 -8.12 19.13 19.29
C LYS A 31 -7.12 20.21 19.73
N LYS A 32 -6.65 21.07 18.81
CA LYS A 32 -5.81 22.23 19.13
C LYS A 32 -6.61 23.54 19.26
N LYS A 33 -7.88 23.54 18.85
CA LYS A 33 -8.72 24.76 18.74
C LYS A 33 -9.91 24.77 19.72
N GLU A 34 -10.22 23.67 20.41
CA GLU A 34 -11.26 23.67 21.47
C GLU A 34 -10.88 24.48 22.73
N GLN A 35 -9.72 25.13 22.76
CA GLN A 35 -9.37 26.16 23.73
C GLN A 35 -9.66 27.60 23.24
N SER A 36 -10.10 27.80 22.00
CA SER A 36 -10.40 29.14 21.51
C SER A 36 -11.54 29.15 20.47
N LEU A 37 -12.63 29.78 20.89
CA LEU A 37 -13.73 30.27 20.06
C LEU A 37 -14.83 29.27 19.67
N GLN A 38 -15.82 29.18 20.56
CA GLN A 38 -17.19 29.58 20.18
C GLN A 38 -17.13 30.86 19.33
N VAL A 39 -17.93 30.96 18.26
CA VAL A 39 -18.01 32.06 17.25
C VAL A 39 -17.57 31.56 15.88
N TYR A 40 -18.49 30.98 15.10
CA TYR A 40 -19.00 31.55 13.85
C TYR A 40 -19.94 30.54 13.15
N LYS A 41 -21.20 30.94 13.00
CA LYS A 41 -22.30 30.18 12.39
C LYS A 41 -22.48 30.72 10.95
N SER A 42 -22.87 29.83 10.01
CA SER A 42 -23.64 30.11 8.77
C SER A 42 -22.93 30.16 7.38
N LYS A 43 -23.40 29.22 6.52
CA LYS A 43 -23.65 29.19 5.05
C LYS A 43 -22.82 30.05 4.06
N SER A 44 -22.12 29.38 3.13
CA SER A 44 -22.44 29.36 1.67
C SER A 44 -21.54 28.36 0.91
N SER A 45 -22.14 27.57 0.01
CA SER A 45 -21.54 26.36 -0.59
C SER A 45 -20.43 26.62 -1.63
N PHE A 46 -20.14 27.88 -1.97
CA PHE A 46 -19.13 28.21 -3.00
C PHE A 46 -17.82 28.69 -2.37
N VAL A 47 -17.91 29.44 -1.26
CA VAL A 47 -16.75 29.87 -0.47
C VAL A 47 -16.05 28.67 0.19
N SER A 48 -16.78 27.60 0.51
CA SER A 48 -16.21 26.35 1.04
C SER A 48 -15.33 25.63 0.02
N ILE A 49 -15.67 25.60 -1.27
CA ILE A 49 -14.89 24.88 -2.29
C ILE A 49 -13.58 25.62 -2.56
N ILE A 50 -13.66 26.94 -2.71
CA ILE A 50 -12.48 27.80 -2.86
C ILE A 50 -11.65 27.76 -1.58
N ALA A 51 -12.25 27.87 -0.38
CA ALA A 51 -11.53 27.75 0.88
C ALA A 51 -10.89 26.37 1.07
N THR A 52 -11.51 25.28 0.62
CA THR A 52 -10.93 23.93 0.73
C THR A 52 -9.78 23.74 -0.26
N ALA A 53 -9.87 24.29 -1.48
CA ALA A 53 -8.75 24.33 -2.43
C ALA A 53 -7.59 25.19 -1.92
N PHE A 54 -7.87 26.35 -1.30
CA PHE A 54 -6.88 27.21 -0.65
C PHE A 54 -6.31 26.60 0.64
N ILE A 55 -7.07 25.76 1.37
CA ILE A 55 -6.59 25.03 2.55
C ILE A 55 -5.75 23.82 2.11
N VAL A 56 -6.09 23.12 1.03
CA VAL A 56 -5.27 22.02 0.50
C VAL A 56 -3.99 22.57 -0.14
N ALA A 57 -4.08 23.64 -0.92
CA ALA A 57 -2.92 24.38 -1.40
C ALA A 57 -2.13 25.00 -0.24
N GLY A 58 -2.80 25.49 0.80
CA GLY A 58 -2.20 26.03 2.01
C GLY A 58 -1.55 24.96 2.89
N VAL A 59 -2.06 23.74 2.91
CA VAL A 59 -1.48 22.59 3.62
C VAL A 59 -0.34 21.99 2.81
N LEU A 60 -0.44 21.93 1.48
CA LEU A 60 0.68 21.61 0.60
C LEU A 60 1.78 22.66 0.71
N VAL A 61 1.43 23.95 0.71
CA VAL A 61 2.35 25.06 0.98
C VAL A 61 2.86 24.96 2.40
N ILE A 62 2.11 24.66 3.45
CA ILE A 62 2.67 24.50 4.81
C ILE A 62 3.58 23.25 4.90
N LEU A 63 3.28 22.17 4.18
CA LEU A 63 4.14 20.99 4.07
C LEU A 63 5.41 21.25 3.23
N PHE A 64 5.35 22.15 2.23
CA PHE A 64 6.50 22.57 1.39
C PHE A 64 7.28 23.78 1.96
N TYR A 65 6.60 24.67 2.67
CA TYR A 65 7.05 25.96 3.22
C TYR A 65 7.49 25.82 4.68
N ARG A 66 7.27 24.66 5.32
CA ARG A 66 8.14 24.17 6.40
C ARG A 66 9.50 23.70 5.87
N LYS A 67 10.03 24.41 4.87
CA LYS A 67 11.46 24.52 4.61
C LYS A 67 11.92 25.86 5.17
N GLU A 68 11.76 25.98 6.49
CA GLU A 68 12.41 26.98 7.32
C GLU A 68 13.90 26.99 6.95
N LYS A 69 14.51 28.18 6.89
CA LYS A 69 15.92 28.40 6.54
C LYS A 69 16.84 27.62 7.48
N MET A 70 17.01 26.33 7.25
CA MET A 70 18.10 25.57 7.82
C MET A 70 19.33 25.94 7.03
N LYS A 71 20.34 26.51 7.69
CA LYS A 71 21.72 26.32 7.24
C LYS A 71 21.90 24.81 7.12
N ILE A 72 21.82 24.29 5.90
CA ILE A 72 21.87 22.86 5.63
C ILE A 72 23.29 22.43 5.95
N ASN A 73 23.52 21.98 7.18
CA ASN A 73 24.73 21.25 7.48
C ASN A 73 24.56 19.87 6.82
N PHE A 74 25.02 19.76 5.57
CA PHE A 74 24.88 18.57 4.71
C PHE A 74 25.26 17.29 5.46
N LYS A 75 26.29 17.37 6.32
CA LYS A 75 26.76 16.28 7.18
C LYS A 75 25.68 15.75 8.13
N SER A 76 24.89 16.62 8.76
CA SER A 76 23.81 16.22 9.69
C SER A 76 22.59 15.62 8.97
N LYS A 77 22.27 16.12 7.76
CA LYS A 77 21.19 15.53 6.95
C LYS A 77 21.59 14.16 6.41
N PHE A 78 22.84 14.01 6.01
CA PHE A 78 23.40 12.74 5.52
C PHE A 78 23.39 11.66 6.60
N THR A 79 23.80 11.96 7.84
CA THR A 79 23.72 11.00 8.94
C THR A 79 22.29 10.60 9.29
N SER A 80 21.32 11.52 9.21
CA SER A 80 19.90 11.19 9.43
C SER A 80 19.31 10.30 8.33
N ILE A 81 19.75 10.46 7.07
CA ILE A 81 19.36 9.60 5.95
C ILE A 81 19.96 8.21 6.14
N ILE A 82 21.25 8.11 6.49
CA ILE A 82 21.91 6.83 6.81
C ILE A 82 21.18 6.11 7.93
N ALA A 83 20.87 6.79 9.04
CA ALA A 83 20.13 6.17 10.14
C ALA A 83 18.73 5.70 9.73
N SER A 84 18.07 6.39 8.79
CA SER A 84 16.77 5.97 8.25
C SER A 84 16.90 4.75 7.35
N LEU A 85 17.93 4.72 6.48
CA LEU A 85 18.27 3.56 5.64
C LEU A 85 18.67 2.34 6.47
N GLU A 86 19.39 2.54 7.58
CA GLU A 86 19.76 1.46 8.49
C GLU A 86 18.52 0.87 9.18
N ASN A 87 17.63 1.71 9.70
CA ASN A 87 16.37 1.24 10.29
C ASN A 87 15.49 0.53 9.25
N PHE A 88 15.47 1.02 8.01
CA PHE A 88 14.80 0.38 6.89
C PHE A 88 15.39 -1.00 6.57
N GLY A 89 16.73 -1.10 6.48
CA GLY A 89 17.43 -2.37 6.26
C GLY A 89 17.16 -3.39 7.38
N ARG A 90 17.19 -2.94 8.64
CA ARG A 90 16.83 -3.77 9.80
C ARG A 90 15.36 -4.21 9.77
N ALA A 91 14.45 -3.36 9.31
CA ALA A 91 13.02 -3.69 9.21
C ALA A 91 12.72 -4.72 8.10
N ILE A 92 13.43 -4.66 6.98
CA ILE A 92 13.33 -5.66 5.88
C ILE A 92 13.83 -7.03 6.30
N LEU A 93 14.69 -7.11 7.32
CA LEU A 93 15.20 -8.40 7.80
C LEU A 93 14.07 -9.32 8.29
N VAL A 94 12.99 -8.77 8.85
CA VAL A 94 11.90 -9.55 9.46
C VAL A 94 11.20 -10.47 8.43
N PRO A 95 10.78 -9.99 7.24
CA PRO A 95 10.31 -10.86 6.16
C PRO A 95 11.35 -11.81 5.60
N VAL A 96 12.60 -11.33 5.47
CA VAL A 96 13.67 -12.06 4.77
C VAL A 96 14.08 -13.32 5.52
N THR A 97 13.96 -13.37 6.84
CA THR A 97 14.40 -14.52 7.65
C THR A 97 13.59 -15.79 7.42
N VAL A 98 12.33 -15.69 6.97
CA VAL A 98 11.45 -16.85 6.74
C VAL A 98 11.73 -17.48 5.35
N ILE A 99 12.26 -16.69 4.41
CA ILE A 99 12.47 -17.11 3.02
C ILE A 99 13.46 -18.28 2.90
N PRO A 100 14.63 -18.31 3.56
CA PRO A 100 15.59 -19.41 3.40
C PRO A 100 15.02 -20.78 3.74
N ILE A 101 14.30 -20.90 4.86
CA ILE A 101 13.73 -22.19 5.28
C ILE A 101 12.66 -22.66 4.29
N LEU A 102 11.80 -21.74 3.85
CA LEU A 102 10.77 -22.05 2.86
C LEU A 102 11.39 -22.37 1.48
N ALA A 103 12.47 -21.69 1.10
CA ALA A 103 13.21 -21.99 -0.12
C ALA A 103 13.84 -23.38 -0.08
N LEU A 104 14.34 -23.84 1.06
CA LEU A 104 14.82 -25.23 1.22
C LEU A 104 13.68 -26.23 1.01
N ILE A 105 12.50 -25.97 1.57
CA ILE A 105 11.31 -26.81 1.35
C ILE A 105 10.93 -26.82 -0.14
N ALA A 106 10.97 -25.66 -0.81
CA ALA A 106 10.70 -25.56 -2.24
C ALA A 106 11.71 -26.38 -3.05
N SER A 107 13.00 -26.32 -2.70
CA SER A 107 14.08 -27.09 -3.35
C SER A 107 13.90 -28.60 -3.24
N ILE A 108 13.35 -29.10 -2.12
CA ILE A 108 12.97 -30.50 -1.98
C ILE A 108 11.83 -30.84 -2.95
N GLY A 109 10.81 -29.96 -3.03
CA GLY A 109 9.72 -30.10 -3.99
C GLY A 109 10.21 -30.13 -5.45
N TYR A 110 11.06 -29.18 -5.85
CA TYR A 110 11.64 -29.14 -7.20
C TYR A 110 12.49 -30.38 -7.51
N SER A 111 13.33 -30.82 -6.55
CA SER A 111 14.10 -32.06 -6.69
C SER A 111 13.18 -33.26 -6.89
N GLY A 112 12.08 -33.33 -6.15
CA GLY A 112 11.05 -34.35 -6.34
C GLY A 112 10.42 -34.32 -7.73
N GLN A 113 10.15 -33.14 -8.30
CA GLN A 113 9.61 -33.01 -9.66
C GLN A 113 10.61 -33.50 -10.71
N ALA A 114 11.89 -33.16 -10.54
CA ALA A 114 12.95 -33.60 -11.43
C ALA A 114 13.10 -35.13 -11.41
N ILE A 115 13.08 -35.75 -10.23
CA ILE A 115 13.15 -37.22 -10.08
C ILE A 115 11.92 -37.90 -10.71
N LEU A 116 10.72 -37.37 -10.48
CA LEU A 116 9.52 -37.93 -11.11
C LEU A 116 9.59 -37.85 -12.63
N SER A 117 10.07 -36.71 -13.16
CA SER A 117 10.17 -36.50 -14.61
C SER A 117 11.23 -37.39 -15.26
N SER A 118 12.28 -37.79 -14.53
CA SER A 118 13.31 -38.71 -15.03
C SER A 118 12.92 -40.19 -14.95
N ILE A 119 12.08 -40.57 -13.98
CA ILE A 119 11.55 -41.94 -13.87
C ILE A 119 10.43 -42.16 -14.88
N TYR A 120 9.57 -41.16 -15.07
CA TYR A 120 8.38 -41.23 -15.92
C TYR A 120 8.55 -40.40 -17.19
N THR A 121 9.63 -40.63 -17.93
CA THR A 121 10.00 -39.84 -19.14
C THR A 121 8.97 -39.96 -20.27
N ASN A 122 8.36 -41.15 -20.44
CA ASN A 122 7.41 -41.46 -21.52
C ASN A 122 6.01 -41.81 -21.01
N THR A 123 5.80 -41.77 -19.70
CA THR A 123 4.54 -42.15 -19.04
C THR A 123 4.17 -41.08 -18.02
N LYS A 124 2.89 -40.98 -17.64
CA LYS A 124 2.50 -40.00 -16.62
C LYS A 124 2.87 -40.53 -15.23
N PRO A 125 3.53 -39.74 -14.36
CA PRO A 125 3.78 -40.16 -13.00
C PRO A 125 2.45 -40.39 -12.25
N PRO A 126 2.43 -41.26 -11.22
CA PRO A 126 1.24 -41.49 -10.42
C PRO A 126 0.69 -40.17 -9.87
N THR A 127 -0.61 -39.94 -10.10
CA THR A 127 -1.29 -38.68 -9.74
C THR A 127 -1.05 -38.32 -8.26
N ALA A 128 -1.16 -39.29 -7.35
CA ALA A 128 -0.94 -39.07 -5.92
C ALA A 128 0.46 -38.53 -5.59
N VAL A 129 1.51 -39.08 -6.20
CA VAL A 129 2.90 -38.68 -5.93
C VAL A 129 3.17 -37.30 -6.52
N SER A 130 2.69 -37.03 -7.75
CA SER A 130 2.83 -35.71 -8.37
C SER A 130 2.13 -34.60 -7.56
N ILE A 131 0.95 -34.87 -7.00
CA ILE A 131 0.24 -33.94 -6.12
C ILE A 131 1.06 -33.64 -4.86
N ILE A 132 1.60 -34.65 -4.18
CA ILE A 132 2.38 -34.47 -2.96
C ILE A 132 3.63 -33.63 -3.24
N VAL A 133 4.36 -33.96 -4.30
CA VAL A 133 5.57 -33.23 -4.70
C VAL A 133 5.27 -31.78 -5.08
N ASN A 134 4.18 -31.55 -5.83
CA ASN A 134 3.72 -30.20 -6.14
C ASN A 134 3.31 -29.43 -4.88
N ALA A 135 2.60 -30.06 -3.94
CA ALA A 135 2.21 -29.43 -2.68
C ALA A 135 3.41 -29.02 -1.83
N ILE A 136 4.47 -29.84 -1.77
CA ILE A 136 5.72 -29.49 -1.07
C ILE A 136 6.40 -28.29 -1.73
N LYS A 137 6.50 -28.28 -3.07
CA LYS A 137 7.04 -27.13 -3.82
C LYS A 137 6.23 -25.87 -3.51
N ASP A 138 4.90 -25.92 -3.65
CA ASP A 138 4.03 -24.76 -3.49
C ASP A 138 4.06 -24.22 -2.05
N LEU A 139 4.13 -25.11 -1.05
CA LEU A 139 4.34 -24.75 0.35
C LEU A 139 5.64 -23.94 0.53
N GLY A 140 6.75 -24.41 -0.02
CA GLY A 140 8.01 -23.68 0.05
C GLY A 140 8.03 -22.37 -0.74
N MET A 141 7.25 -22.29 -1.83
CA MET A 141 7.16 -21.09 -2.65
C MET A 141 6.25 -20.00 -2.06
N ILE A 142 5.53 -20.27 -0.96
CA ILE A 142 4.51 -19.35 -0.43
C ILE A 142 5.06 -17.96 -0.08
N ALA A 143 6.24 -17.87 0.54
CA ALA A 143 6.83 -16.59 0.91
C ALA A 143 7.42 -15.84 -0.29
N ILE A 144 7.98 -16.56 -1.27
CA ILE A 144 8.58 -15.96 -2.47
C ILE A 144 7.48 -15.40 -3.38
N THR A 145 6.44 -16.19 -3.62
CA THR A 145 5.30 -15.81 -4.49
C THR A 145 4.43 -14.69 -3.94
N ASN A 146 4.59 -14.41 -2.64
CA ASN A 146 3.84 -13.42 -1.89
C ASN A 146 4.78 -12.54 -1.03
N ILE A 147 5.98 -12.27 -1.54
CA ILE A 147 6.99 -11.45 -0.86
C ILE A 147 6.50 -10.03 -0.57
N ASP A 148 5.57 -9.54 -1.38
CA ASP A 148 5.00 -8.21 -1.30
C ASP A 148 4.20 -7.97 -0.01
N PHE A 149 3.27 -8.86 0.37
CA PHE A 149 2.55 -8.67 1.64
C PHE A 149 3.46 -8.86 2.85
N LEU A 150 4.43 -9.78 2.77
CA LEU A 150 5.42 -9.99 3.85
C LEU A 150 6.23 -8.70 4.06
N VAL A 151 6.72 -8.10 2.98
CA VAL A 151 7.43 -6.81 3.04
C VAL A 151 6.52 -5.70 3.59
N ALA A 152 5.26 -5.62 3.21
CA ALA A 152 4.34 -4.62 3.75
C ALA A 152 4.18 -4.72 5.28
N ILE A 153 3.95 -5.93 5.79
CA ILE A 153 3.79 -6.20 7.21
C ILE A 153 5.09 -5.95 7.96
N GLY A 154 6.17 -6.56 7.49
CA GLY A 154 7.47 -6.54 8.17
C GLY A 154 8.09 -5.15 8.20
N LEU A 155 7.98 -4.39 7.11
CA LEU A 155 8.48 -3.03 7.06
C LEU A 155 7.70 -2.11 8.00
N ALA A 156 6.37 -2.21 8.03
CA ALA A 156 5.56 -1.39 8.92
C ALA A 156 5.84 -1.70 10.40
N ALA A 157 5.90 -2.97 10.77
CA ALA A 157 6.21 -3.40 12.13
C ALA A 157 7.67 -3.14 12.54
N GLY A 158 8.61 -3.33 11.63
CA GLY A 158 10.04 -3.13 11.87
C GLY A 158 10.40 -1.66 12.09
N LEU A 159 9.70 -0.73 11.42
CA LEU A 159 9.87 0.71 11.61
C LEU A 159 9.12 1.26 12.83
N ALA A 160 8.09 0.55 13.32
CA ALA A 160 7.28 1.01 14.44
C ALA A 160 8.00 0.90 15.79
N LYS A 161 7.97 1.99 16.56
CA LYS A 161 8.57 2.07 17.90
C LYS A 161 7.69 1.49 19.01
N SER A 162 6.37 1.49 18.80
CA SER A 162 5.36 1.03 19.77
C SER A 162 4.23 0.38 18.99
N GLU A 163 3.42 -0.46 19.66
CA GLU A 163 2.20 -1.02 19.06
C GLU A 163 2.47 -1.74 17.71
N LYS A 164 3.58 -2.49 17.65
CA LYS A 164 4.10 -3.09 16.40
C LYS A 164 3.10 -3.98 15.69
N VAL A 165 2.21 -4.66 16.42
CA VAL A 165 1.12 -5.47 15.86
C VAL A 165 0.13 -4.60 15.08
N SER A 166 -0.29 -3.46 15.65
CA SER A 166 -1.13 -2.49 14.95
C SER A 166 -0.42 -1.91 13.73
N ALA A 167 0.89 -1.65 13.82
CA ALA A 167 1.67 -1.17 12.68
C ALA A 167 1.75 -2.21 11.54
N ALA A 168 2.02 -3.48 11.86
CA ALA A 168 1.97 -4.60 10.92
C ALA A 168 0.62 -4.67 10.20
N LEU A 169 -0.47 -4.62 10.96
CA LEU A 169 -1.83 -4.65 10.41
C LEU A 169 -2.11 -3.41 9.56
N SER A 170 -1.55 -2.25 9.92
CA SER A 170 -1.63 -1.02 9.13
C SER A 170 -0.94 -1.15 7.77
N GLY A 171 0.23 -1.80 7.72
CA GLY A 171 0.92 -2.11 6.46
C GLY A 171 0.13 -3.06 5.57
N LEU A 172 -0.44 -4.13 6.14
CA LEU A 172 -1.30 -5.07 5.41
C LEU A 172 -2.56 -4.39 4.84
N MET A 173 -3.21 -3.55 5.64
CA MET A 173 -4.43 -2.86 5.21
C MET A 173 -4.15 -1.80 4.14
N ALA A 174 -3.03 -1.07 4.24
CA ALA A 174 -2.58 -0.18 3.16
C ALA A 174 -2.31 -0.96 1.86
N TYR A 175 -1.67 -2.14 1.97
CA TYR A 175 -1.37 -3.01 0.83
C TYR A 175 -2.64 -3.52 0.14
N ALA A 176 -3.62 -4.01 0.90
CA ALA A 176 -4.91 -4.43 0.37
C ALA A 176 -5.64 -3.27 -0.33
N ALA A 177 -5.63 -2.09 0.29
CA ALA A 177 -6.27 -0.90 -0.27
C ALA A 177 -5.61 -0.42 -1.58
N ILE A 178 -4.28 -0.51 -1.68
CA ILE A 178 -3.53 -0.19 -2.91
C ILE A 178 -3.99 -1.09 -4.06
N HIS A 179 -4.14 -2.40 -3.82
CA HIS A 179 -4.59 -3.34 -4.84
C HIS A 179 -6.05 -3.13 -5.27
N LEU A 180 -6.94 -2.84 -4.32
CA LEU A 180 -8.34 -2.49 -4.61
C LEU A 180 -8.45 -1.21 -5.45
N ALA A 181 -7.66 -0.18 -5.12
CA ALA A 181 -7.61 1.06 -5.87
C ALA A 181 -6.98 0.90 -7.27
N THR A 182 -5.93 0.08 -7.36
CA THR A 182 -5.31 -0.26 -8.66
C THR A 182 -6.30 -0.95 -9.57
N ASN A 183 -7.08 -1.90 -9.06
CA ASN A 183 -8.13 -2.56 -9.85
C ASN A 183 -9.16 -1.56 -10.40
N LEU A 184 -9.56 -0.58 -9.57
CA LEU A 184 -10.44 0.49 -10.02
C LEU A 184 -9.79 1.33 -11.14
N MET A 185 -8.52 1.68 -11.00
CA MET A 185 -7.80 2.43 -12.03
C MET A 185 -7.65 1.65 -13.34
N LEU A 186 -7.33 0.36 -13.28
CA LEU A 186 -7.29 -0.50 -14.47
C LEU A 186 -8.63 -0.47 -15.22
N LYS A 187 -9.76 -0.60 -14.51
CA LYS A 187 -11.10 -0.52 -15.09
C LYS A 187 -11.45 0.84 -15.70
N ILE A 188 -10.74 1.91 -15.31
CA ILE A 188 -11.04 3.28 -15.73
C ILE A 188 -10.12 3.72 -16.87
N VAL A 189 -8.83 3.41 -16.76
CA VAL A 189 -7.78 3.90 -17.66
C VAL A 189 -7.63 2.99 -18.86
N ASP A 190 -7.56 1.68 -18.65
CA ASP A 190 -7.44 0.70 -19.72
C ASP A 190 -8.07 -0.64 -19.33
N PRO A 191 -9.40 -0.79 -19.57
CA PRO A 191 -10.11 -2.03 -19.29
C PRO A 191 -9.58 -3.23 -20.08
N ALA A 192 -8.98 -3.03 -21.26
CA ALA A 192 -8.50 -4.11 -22.11
C ALA A 192 -7.35 -4.88 -21.45
N MET A 193 -6.57 -4.23 -20.58
CA MET A 193 -5.54 -4.92 -19.79
C MET A 193 -6.08 -6.04 -18.90
N LEU A 194 -7.36 -5.96 -18.50
CA LEU A 194 -7.99 -6.98 -17.67
C LEU A 194 -8.35 -8.25 -18.45
N GLU A 195 -8.43 -8.17 -19.79
CA GLU A 195 -8.72 -9.31 -20.66
C GLU A 195 -7.47 -10.18 -20.89
N GLU A 196 -6.28 -9.57 -20.84
CA GLU A 196 -4.99 -10.26 -21.04
C GLU A 196 -4.08 -10.16 -19.81
N PRO A 197 -4.49 -10.70 -18.64
CA PRO A 197 -3.80 -10.46 -17.38
C PRO A 197 -2.34 -10.92 -17.35
N ASN A 198 -2.02 -12.01 -18.05
CA ASN A 198 -0.65 -12.52 -18.11
C ASN A 198 0.30 -11.59 -18.89
N LEU A 199 -0.21 -10.90 -19.92
CA LEU A 199 0.59 -10.02 -20.76
C LEU A 199 1.02 -8.75 -20.02
N TYR A 200 0.13 -8.21 -19.19
CA TYR A 200 0.37 -6.98 -18.43
C TYR A 200 0.87 -7.24 -17.00
N GLY A 201 1.20 -8.49 -16.65
CA GLY A 201 1.71 -8.86 -15.33
C GLY A 201 0.69 -8.59 -14.21
N LEU A 202 -0.59 -8.86 -14.48
CA LEU A 202 -1.67 -8.76 -13.50
C LEU A 202 -1.81 -10.07 -12.72
N LYS A 203 -2.08 -9.97 -11.42
CA LYS A 203 -2.30 -11.10 -10.53
C LYS A 203 -3.51 -10.82 -9.63
N ILE A 204 -4.23 -11.88 -9.25
CA ILE A 204 -5.29 -11.76 -8.27
C ILE A 204 -4.67 -11.48 -6.90
N ARG A 205 -5.09 -10.37 -6.28
CA ARG A 205 -4.76 -9.98 -4.90
C ARG A 205 -6.04 -9.54 -4.21
N PHE A 206 -6.32 -10.07 -3.02
CA PHE A 206 -7.53 -9.77 -2.24
C PHE A 206 -8.84 -9.85 -3.04
N GLY A 207 -8.96 -10.82 -3.97
CA GLY A 207 -10.15 -11.03 -4.79
C GLY A 207 -10.29 -10.09 -6.00
N VAL A 208 -9.30 -9.23 -6.27
CA VAL A 208 -9.31 -8.35 -7.44
C VAL A 208 -8.06 -8.51 -8.30
N MET A 209 -8.20 -8.25 -9.61
CA MET A 209 -7.06 -8.18 -10.53
C MET A 209 -6.29 -6.89 -10.31
N SER A 210 -4.98 -6.99 -10.11
CA SER A 210 -4.11 -5.83 -9.92
C SER A 210 -2.72 -6.13 -10.46
N PHE A 211 -1.93 -5.09 -10.74
CA PHE A 211 -0.51 -5.25 -11.08
C PHE A 211 0.25 -6.03 -10.01
N GLN A 212 1.13 -6.92 -10.46
CA GLN A 212 2.11 -7.59 -9.61
C GLN A 212 3.28 -6.63 -9.32
N TYR A 213 3.08 -5.76 -8.34
CA TYR A 213 4.12 -4.83 -7.89
C TYR A 213 5.30 -5.50 -7.18
N SER A 214 5.23 -6.82 -6.90
CA SER A 214 6.26 -7.57 -6.18
C SER A 214 6.69 -6.85 -4.89
N ALA A 215 7.93 -7.04 -4.41
CA ALA A 215 8.40 -6.41 -3.18
C ALA A 215 8.24 -4.87 -3.16
N PHE A 216 8.22 -4.20 -4.33
CA PHE A 216 8.03 -2.76 -4.43
C PHE A 216 6.66 -2.28 -3.92
N GLY A 217 5.57 -2.96 -4.31
CA GLY A 217 4.24 -2.64 -3.78
C GLY A 217 4.15 -2.86 -2.27
N GLY A 218 4.84 -3.90 -1.79
CA GLY A 218 5.01 -4.16 -0.37
C GLY A 218 5.73 -3.03 0.36
N MET A 219 6.83 -2.51 -0.20
CA MET A 219 7.60 -1.42 0.41
C MET A 219 6.77 -0.14 0.50
N ILE A 220 6.05 0.25 -0.56
CA ILE A 220 5.17 1.41 -0.54
C ILE A 220 4.14 1.24 0.58
N ALA A 221 3.42 0.12 0.59
CA ALA A 221 2.38 -0.15 1.57
C ALA A 221 2.91 -0.16 3.01
N GLY A 222 4.08 -0.77 3.24
CA GLY A 222 4.72 -0.83 4.55
C GLY A 222 5.14 0.55 5.07
N ILE A 223 5.70 1.40 4.20
CA ILE A 223 6.03 2.80 4.54
C ILE A 223 4.76 3.58 4.87
N VAL A 224 3.71 3.45 4.05
CA VAL A 224 2.42 4.11 4.28
C VAL A 224 1.80 3.66 5.60
N GLY A 225 1.76 2.35 5.85
CA GLY A 225 1.29 1.75 7.10
C GLY A 225 2.03 2.29 8.31
N TYR A 226 3.36 2.32 8.27
CA TYR A 226 4.19 2.89 9.32
C TYR A 226 3.93 4.39 9.53
N LEU A 227 3.93 5.19 8.45
CA LEU A 227 3.76 6.63 8.53
C LEU A 227 2.41 7.01 9.12
N VAL A 228 1.34 6.33 8.70
CA VAL A 228 0.01 6.54 9.27
C VAL A 228 0.00 6.10 10.73
N HIS A 229 0.43 4.87 11.02
CA HIS A 229 0.47 4.34 12.38
C HIS A 229 1.19 5.27 13.36
N LYS A 230 2.36 5.79 12.98
CA LYS A 230 3.17 6.73 13.77
C LYS A 230 2.37 7.95 14.25
N HIS A 231 1.38 8.41 13.48
CA HIS A 231 0.56 9.57 13.83
C HIS A 231 -0.79 9.18 14.45
N THR A 232 -1.32 8.00 14.14
CA THR A 232 -2.68 7.61 14.54
C THR A 232 -2.76 6.78 15.82
N TYR A 233 -1.71 6.05 16.21
CA TYR A 233 -1.78 5.06 17.29
C TYR A 233 -2.09 5.62 18.69
N LYS A 234 -1.95 6.93 18.90
CA LYS A 234 -2.29 7.63 20.16
C LYS A 234 -3.52 8.51 20.07
N LEU A 235 -4.23 8.52 18.93
CA LEU A 235 -5.44 9.32 18.76
C LEU A 235 -6.54 8.81 19.68
N LYS A 236 -7.22 9.73 20.38
CA LYS A 236 -8.38 9.42 21.21
C LYS A 236 -9.61 10.05 20.56
N PHE A 237 -10.67 9.27 20.42
CA PHE A 237 -11.95 9.72 19.89
C PHE A 237 -12.91 10.15 21.00
N PRO A 238 -13.98 10.90 20.67
CA PRO A 238 -15.11 11.15 21.58
C PRO A 238 -15.71 9.85 22.10
N GLU A 239 -16.42 9.90 23.23
CA GLU A 239 -16.89 8.74 23.98
C GLU A 239 -17.63 7.69 23.14
N VAL A 240 -18.50 8.15 22.22
CA VAL A 240 -19.27 7.30 21.28
C VAL A 240 -18.39 6.51 20.30
N LEU A 241 -17.22 7.03 19.93
CA LEU A 241 -16.27 6.41 18.99
C LEU A 241 -14.99 5.93 19.67
N SER A 242 -14.93 5.96 21.01
CA SER A 242 -13.74 5.64 21.79
C SER A 242 -13.24 4.21 21.55
N PHE A 243 -14.12 3.29 21.17
CA PHE A 243 -13.78 1.92 20.77
C PHE A 243 -12.75 1.86 19.64
N PHE A 244 -12.83 2.78 18.67
CA PHE A 244 -11.90 2.85 17.55
C PHE A 244 -10.62 3.60 17.88
N GLY A 245 -10.46 4.11 19.11
CA GLY A 245 -9.31 4.91 19.52
C GLY A 245 -7.99 4.13 19.55
N GLY A 246 -6.92 4.91 19.44
CA GLY A 246 -5.56 4.44 19.65
C GLY A 246 -5.08 3.50 18.55
N PRO A 247 -4.40 2.39 18.89
CA PRO A 247 -3.78 1.50 17.90
C PRO A 247 -4.77 0.82 16.96
N LYS A 248 -6.04 0.68 17.37
CA LYS A 248 -7.10 0.07 16.55
C LYS A 248 -7.50 0.94 15.36
N PHE A 249 -7.29 2.26 15.45
CA PHE A 249 -7.59 3.18 14.36
C PHE A 249 -6.60 3.08 13.20
N SER A 250 -5.33 2.81 13.51
CA SER A 250 -4.23 2.91 12.55
C SER A 250 -4.47 2.08 11.27
N PRO A 251 -4.93 0.81 11.35
CA PRO A 251 -5.22 0.05 10.14
C PRO A 251 -6.35 0.63 9.28
N VAL A 252 -7.38 1.21 9.90
CA VAL A 252 -8.49 1.85 9.20
C VAL A 252 -8.00 3.08 8.45
N ALA A 253 -7.24 3.95 9.13
CA ALA A 253 -6.64 5.13 8.52
C ALA A 253 -5.66 4.75 7.38
N SER A 254 -4.86 3.69 7.57
CA SER A 254 -3.94 3.19 6.56
C SER A 254 -4.65 2.62 5.34
N THR A 255 -5.84 2.03 5.51
CA THR A 255 -6.70 1.59 4.40
C THR A 255 -7.09 2.79 3.54
N LEU A 256 -7.58 3.88 4.15
CA LEU A 256 -8.01 5.08 3.43
C LEU A 256 -6.85 5.76 2.69
N VAL A 257 -5.71 5.91 3.35
CA VAL A 257 -4.52 6.52 2.75
C VAL A 257 -3.93 5.63 1.66
N GLY A 258 -3.83 4.32 1.92
CA GLY A 258 -3.35 3.33 0.95
C GLY A 258 -4.21 3.28 -0.30
N TRP A 259 -5.54 3.37 -0.15
CA TRP A 259 -6.46 3.39 -1.27
C TRP A 259 -6.12 4.53 -2.25
N VAL A 260 -5.88 5.74 -1.78
CA VAL A 260 -5.56 6.84 -2.70
C VAL A 260 -4.16 6.80 -3.26
N ILE A 261 -3.19 6.34 -2.48
CA ILE A 261 -1.88 6.05 -3.06
C ILE A 261 -2.00 5.01 -4.17
N GLY A 262 -2.86 4.00 -4.00
CA GLY A 262 -3.15 3.01 -5.03
C GLY A 262 -3.84 3.57 -6.28
N LEU A 263 -4.66 4.62 -6.16
CA LEU A 263 -5.24 5.29 -7.33
C LEU A 263 -4.13 5.97 -8.16
N TYR A 264 -3.26 6.75 -7.52
CA TYR A 264 -2.14 7.39 -8.21
C TYR A 264 -1.16 6.35 -8.77
N LEU A 265 -0.82 5.34 -7.98
CA LEU A 265 0.10 4.29 -8.39
C LEU A 265 -0.47 3.49 -9.57
N GLY A 266 -1.73 3.07 -9.50
CA GLY A 266 -2.39 2.33 -10.57
C GLY A 266 -2.46 3.13 -11.86
N PHE A 267 -2.80 4.43 -11.79
CA PHE A 267 -2.79 5.32 -12.95
C PHE A 267 -1.40 5.41 -13.59
N ILE A 268 -0.37 5.77 -12.81
CA ILE A 268 1.01 5.91 -13.31
C ILE A 268 1.53 4.58 -13.85
N TRP A 269 1.29 3.48 -13.15
CA TRP A 269 1.80 2.17 -13.51
C TRP A 269 1.16 1.62 -14.80
N THR A 270 -0.09 2.00 -15.11
CA THR A 270 -0.74 1.65 -16.38
C THR A 270 0.05 2.20 -17.57
N TYR A 271 0.50 3.46 -17.51
CA TYR A 271 1.34 4.05 -18.55
C TYR A 271 2.74 3.42 -18.60
N ILE A 272 3.35 3.17 -17.44
CA ILE A 272 4.66 2.50 -17.38
C ILE A 272 4.58 1.11 -18.01
N ASN A 273 3.54 0.34 -17.69
CA ASN A 273 3.37 -1.03 -18.19
C ASN A 273 3.18 -1.04 -19.72
N THR A 274 2.36 -0.12 -20.25
CA THR A 274 2.17 0.03 -21.69
C THR A 274 3.49 0.35 -22.41
N GLY A 275 4.27 1.29 -21.88
CA GLY A 275 5.59 1.61 -22.44
C GLY A 275 6.59 0.44 -22.37
N LEU A 276 6.57 -0.32 -21.27
CA LEU A 276 7.40 -1.53 -21.14
C LEU A 276 7.01 -2.61 -22.16
N LYS A 277 5.71 -2.78 -22.43
CA LYS A 277 5.21 -3.72 -23.44
C LYS A 277 5.68 -3.34 -24.85
N GLU A 278 5.63 -2.06 -25.20
CA GLU A 278 6.09 -1.56 -26.50
C GLU A 278 7.59 -1.81 -26.69
N ILE A 279 8.40 -1.57 -25.66
CA ILE A 279 9.85 -1.86 -25.69
C ILE A 279 10.11 -3.37 -25.78
N GLY A 280 9.34 -4.19 -25.06
CA GLY A 280 9.54 -5.64 -25.05
C GLY A 280 9.16 -6.35 -26.35
N ASN A 281 8.35 -5.70 -27.19
CA ASN A 281 7.96 -6.19 -28.52
C ASN A 281 8.86 -5.65 -29.65
N ALA A 282 9.79 -4.74 -29.35
CA ALA A 282 10.78 -4.18 -30.28
C ALA A 282 12.07 -5.02 -30.27
#